data_AF-A0A381S0L4-F1
#
_entry.id   AF-A0A381S0L4-F1
#
_cell.length_a   1.000
_cell.length_b   1.000
_cell.length_c   1.000
_cell.angle_alpha   90.00
_cell.angle_beta   90.00
_cell.angle_gamma   90.00
#
_symmetry.space_group_name_H-M   'P 1'
#
loop_
_entity.id
_entity.type
_entity.pdbx_description
1 polymer ?
#
loop_
_entity_poly.entity_id
_entity_poly.type
_entity_poly.pdbx_seq_one_letter_code
_entity_poly.pdbx_strand_id
1 'polypeptide(L)' 'VSSAETGHYYTTTKNKRLNPDKLELRKYDPVVRKHVIYREEKIK' A
#
# COMPACT_ATOMS: atom_id res chain seq x y z
N VAL A 1 -3.09 -1.56 1.06
CA VAL A 1 -3.06 -2.52 2.18
C VAL A 1 -1.80 -3.38 2.11
N SER A 2 -1.25 -3.75 3.27
CA SER A 2 -0.11 -4.67 3.36
C SER A 2 -0.48 -6.05 2.81
N SER A 3 0.37 -6.62 1.94
CA SER A 3 0.16 -7.99 1.42
C SER A 3 0.38 -9.08 2.48
N ALA A 4 0.79 -8.71 3.70
CA ALA A 4 1.00 -9.64 4.81
C ALA A 4 -0.25 -9.86 5.68
N GLU A 5 -1.43 -9.41 5.24
CA GLU A 5 -2.72 -9.58 5.93
C GLU A 5 -2.76 -9.02 7.37
N THR A 6 -1.86 -8.09 7.69
CA THR A 6 -1.74 -7.46 9.02
C THR A 6 -2.75 -6.35 9.26
N GLY A 7 -3.54 -5.98 8.26
CA GLY A 7 -4.44 -4.83 8.31
C GLY A 7 -3.72 -3.46 8.31
N HIS A 8 -2.38 -3.43 8.30
CA HIS A 8 -1.63 -2.17 8.25
C HIS A 8 -1.72 -1.53 6.87
N TYR A 9 -1.99 -0.22 6.82
CA TYR A 9 -2.01 0.54 5.59
C TYR A 9 -1.36 1.91 5.78
N TYR A 10 -0.74 2.38 4.69
CA TYR A 10 -0.29 3.76 4.58
C TYR A 10 -1.26 4.53 3.70
N THR A 11 -1.51 5.79 4.05
CA THR A 11 -2.23 6.72 3.19
C THR A 11 -1.23 7.45 2.29
N THR A 12 -1.58 7.57 1.01
CA THR A 12 -0.82 8.37 0.05
C THR A 12 -1.79 9.02 -0.93
N THR A 13 -1.43 10.19 -1.44
CA THR A 13 -2.18 10.88 -2.48
C THR A 13 -1.57 10.55 -3.84
N LYS A 14 -2.42 10.21 -4.82
CA LYS A 14 -1.97 10.01 -6.20
C LYS A 14 -2.85 10.80 -7.17
N ASN A 15 -2.24 11.25 -8.26
CA ASN A 15 -2.98 11.82 -9.37
C ASN A 15 -3.53 10.71 -10.27
N LYS A 16 -4.81 10.37 -10.07
CA LYS A 16 -5.51 9.32 -10.82
C LYS A 16 -5.63 9.59 -12.33
N ARG A 17 -5.47 10.84 -12.78
CA ARG A 17 -5.58 11.22 -14.20
C ARG A 17 -4.30 10.91 -14.96
N LEU A 18 -3.14 11.16 -14.35
CA LEU A 18 -1.83 10.94 -14.96
C LEU A 18 -1.33 9.49 -14.78
N ASN A 19 -1.71 8.84 -13.68
CA ASN A 19 -1.28 7.47 -13.37
C ASN A 19 -2.51 6.60 -13.07
N PRO A 20 -3.09 5.96 -14.10
CA PRO A 20 -4.28 5.11 -13.94
C PRO A 20 -3.95 3.77 -13.25
N ASP A 21 -2.72 3.30 -13.35
CA ASP A 21 -2.30 2.01 -12.81
C ASP A 21 -2.31 1.96 -11.27
N LYS A 22 -2.46 0.74 -10.74
CA LYS A 22 -2.40 0.50 -9.30
C LYS A 22 -0.97 0.66 -8.82
N LEU A 23 -0.79 1.42 -7.76
CA LEU A 23 0.52 1.62 -7.16
C LEU A 23 0.91 0.39 -6.33
N GLU A 24 2.07 -0.20 -6.63
CA GLU A 24 2.70 -1.25 -5.81
C GLU A 24 4.04 -0.74 -5.28
N LEU A 25 4.17 -0.66 -3.96
CA LEU A 25 5.39 -0.17 -3.30
C LEU A 25 5.88 -1.16 -2.26
N ARG A 26 7.19 -1.38 -2.19
CA ARG A 26 7.79 -2.07 -1.04
C ARG A 26 7.94 -1.08 0.11
N LYS A 27 7.20 -1.32 1.20
CA LYS A 27 7.32 -0.54 2.44
C LYS A 27 7.46 -1.48 3.64
N TYR A 28 7.98 -0.92 4.73
CA TYR A 28 8.10 -1.63 5.98
C TYR A 28 6.72 -1.88 6.60
N ASP A 29 6.46 -3.11 7.02
CA ASP A 29 5.32 -3.45 7.86
C ASP A 29 5.78 -3.57 9.32
N PRO A 30 5.28 -2.72 10.24
CA PRO A 30 5.70 -2.74 11.64
C PRO A 30 5.22 -3.99 12.39
N VAL A 31 4.20 -4.70 11.89
CA VAL A 31 3.64 -5.88 12.54
C VAL A 31 4.51 -7.11 12.27
N VAL A 32 4.92 -7.34 11.01
CA VAL A 32 5.82 -8.45 10.64
C VAL A 32 7.30 -8.07 10.78
N ARG A 33 7.59 -6.78 10.96
CA ARG A 33 8.94 -6.20 11.02
C ARG A 33 9.78 -6.50 9.78
N LYS A 34 9.14 -6.49 8.61
CA LYS A 34 9.77 -6.78 7.32
C LYS A 34 9.26 -5.83 6.24
N HIS A 35 10.04 -5.65 5.20
CA HIS A 35 9.58 -4.94 4.01
C HIS A 35 8.71 -5.86 3.17
N VAL A 36 7.48 -5.44 2.95
CA VAL A 36 6.47 -6.18 2.19
C VAL A 36 5.90 -5.30 1.09
N ILE A 37 5.25 -5.93 0.12
CA ILE A 37 4.59 -5.21 -0.97
C ILE A 37 3.27 -4.65 -0.44
N TYR A 38 3.09 -3.35 -0.58
CA TYR A 38 1.85 -2.64 -0.36
C TYR A 38 1.17 -2.41 -1.70
N ARG A 39 -0.10 -2.80 -1.78
CA ARG A 39 -0.97 -2.55 -2.93
C ARG A 39 -1.93 -1.42 -2.63
N GLU A 40 -2.21 -0.59 -3.63
CA GLU A 40 -3.23 0.43 -3.51
C GLU A 40 -4.64 -0.17 -3.41
N GLU A 41 -5.39 0.25 -2.39
CA GLU A 41 -6.81 -0.05 -2.23
C GLU A 41 -7.58 1.22 -1.83
N LYS A 42 -8.87 1.27 -2.17
CA LYS A 42 -9.76 2.34 -1.74
C LYS A 42 -10.12 2.12 -0.27
N ILE A 43 -9.79 3.09 0.58
CA ILE A 43 -10.34 3.19 1.94
C ILE A 43 -11.76 3.72 1.77
N LYS A 44 -12.75 3.01 2.33
CA LYS A 44 -14.17 3.37 2.28
C LYS A 44 -14.49 4.46 3.30
#